data_AF-A0A1M4YA71-F1
#
_entry.id   AF-A0A1M4YA71-F1
#
_cell.length_a   1.000
_cell.length_b   1.000
_cell.length_c   1.000
_cell.angle_alpha   90.00
_cell.angle_beta   90.00
_cell.angle_gamma   90.00
#
_symmetry.space_group_name_H-M   'P 1'
#
loop_
_entity.id
_entity.type
_entity.pdbx_description
1 polymer ?
#
loop_
_entity_poly.entity_id
_entity_poly.type
_entity_poly.pdbx_seq_one_letter_code
_entity_poly.pdbx_strand_id
1 'polypeptide(L)'
;MNKLFNISKVDFYEEDFQDNINEFEDIIPIIQDLEKDLSLERIQCVDLNDCCNKSKENLFAEIQGFVDEEGEFYLKDEAKDIKKPLDLFVIRIYKCVSCKKWMIDILE
;
A
#
# COMPACT_ATOMS: atom_id res chain seq x y z
N MET A 1 -20.38 0.47 -0.99
CA MET A 1 -19.03 0.07 -1.40
C MET A 1 -18.39 1.25 -2.08
N ASN A 2 -17.67 2.04 -1.30
CA ASN A 2 -16.89 3.18 -1.78
C ASN A 2 -15.56 2.67 -2.32
N LYS A 3 -15.39 2.67 -3.64
CA LYS A 3 -14.16 2.18 -4.27
C LYS A 3 -13.09 3.27 -4.18
N LEU A 4 -11.95 2.95 -3.59
CA LEU A 4 -10.82 3.87 -3.46
C LEU A 4 -9.90 3.81 -4.69
N PHE A 5 -9.48 2.61 -5.11
CA PHE A 5 -8.56 2.42 -6.24
C PHE A 5 -8.67 1.00 -6.83
N ASN A 6 -8.02 0.76 -7.97
CA ASN A 6 -7.94 -0.53 -8.62
C ASN A 6 -6.51 -0.84 -9.07
N ILE A 7 -5.95 -1.94 -8.56
CA ILE A 7 -4.64 -2.44 -9.00
C ILE A 7 -4.84 -3.75 -9.73
N SER A 8 -4.35 -3.86 -10.96
CA SER A 8 -4.38 -5.12 -11.72
C SER A 8 -5.77 -5.80 -11.77
N LYS A 9 -6.85 -5.00 -11.95
CA LYS A 9 -8.27 -5.45 -11.99
C LYS A 9 -8.82 -5.94 -10.64
N VAL A 10 -8.15 -5.63 -9.54
CA VAL A 10 -8.62 -5.91 -8.18
C VAL A 10 -9.05 -4.59 -7.54
N ASP A 11 -10.31 -4.50 -7.17
CA ASP A 11 -10.88 -3.32 -6.50
C ASP A 11 -10.54 -3.30 -5.00
N PHE A 12 -10.25 -2.11 -4.50
CA PHE A 12 -10.03 -1.82 -3.08
C PHE A 12 -11.12 -0.86 -2.61
N TYR A 13 -11.90 -1.31 -1.61
CA TYR A 13 -13.04 -0.57 -1.08
C TYR A 13 -12.75 -0.12 0.35
N GLU A 14 -13.21 1.07 0.69
CA GLU A 14 -13.07 1.64 2.03
C GLU A 14 -13.65 0.70 3.12
N GLU A 15 -14.80 0.08 2.87
CA GLU A 15 -15.46 -0.78 3.85
C GLU A 15 -14.72 -2.09 4.14
N ASP A 16 -13.80 -2.48 3.26
CA ASP A 16 -12.94 -3.66 3.42
C ASP A 16 -11.58 -3.31 4.07
N PHE A 17 -11.31 -2.03 4.33
CA PHE A 17 -10.08 -1.60 4.99
C PHE A 17 -10.08 -2.03 6.46
N GLN A 18 -8.93 -2.50 6.96
CA GLN A 18 -8.84 -3.03 8.32
C GLN A 18 -8.67 -1.95 9.39
N ASP A 19 -8.05 -0.83 9.03
CA ASP A 19 -7.66 0.23 9.96
C ASP A 19 -8.54 1.48 9.78
N ASN A 20 -8.16 2.57 10.45
CA ASN A 20 -8.82 3.86 10.27
C ASN A 20 -8.32 4.52 8.98
N ILE A 21 -9.16 4.53 7.93
CA ILE A 21 -8.78 5.08 6.62
C ILE A 21 -8.33 6.56 6.69
N ASN A 22 -8.82 7.31 7.68
CA ASN A 22 -8.48 8.73 7.85
C ASN A 22 -7.00 8.94 8.24
N GLU A 23 -6.31 7.90 8.71
CA GLU A 23 -4.86 7.97 9.00
C GLU A 23 -4.00 7.83 7.74
N PHE A 24 -4.62 7.52 6.60
CA PHE A 24 -3.96 7.28 5.32
C PHE A 24 -4.42 8.27 4.24
N GLU A 25 -5.05 9.39 4.60
CA GLU A 25 -5.57 10.38 3.64
C GLU A 25 -4.49 10.91 2.68
N ASP A 26 -3.24 11.01 3.12
CA ASP A 26 -2.11 11.44 2.29
C ASP A 26 -1.53 10.31 1.42
N ILE A 27 -1.75 9.05 1.82
CA ILE A 27 -1.21 7.85 1.16
C ILE A 27 -2.12 7.36 0.04
N ILE A 28 -3.44 7.44 0.24
CA ILE A 28 -4.42 6.97 -0.75
C ILE A 28 -4.26 7.67 -2.12
N PRO A 29 -4.07 9.00 -2.21
CA PRO A 29 -3.80 9.69 -3.47
C PRO A 29 -2.54 9.17 -4.19
N ILE A 30 -1.46 8.90 -3.44
CA ILE A 30 -0.22 8.34 -4.01
C ILE A 30 -0.50 6.98 -4.66
N ILE A 31 -1.29 6.13 -4.00
CA ILE A 31 -1.69 4.82 -4.54
C ILE A 31 -2.56 4.99 -5.79
N GLN A 32 -3.52 5.93 -5.77
CA GLN A 32 -4.41 6.20 -6.90
C GLN A 32 -3.64 6.68 -8.13
N ASP A 33 -2.65 7.56 -7.95
CA ASP A 33 -1.83 8.07 -9.04
C ASP A 33 -1.00 6.96 -9.70
N LEU A 34 -0.56 5.97 -8.91
CA LEU A 34 0.30 4.87 -9.36
C LEU A 34 -0.45 3.58 -9.68
N GLU A 35 -1.78 3.53 -9.50
CA GLU A 35 -2.56 2.29 -9.52
C GLU A 35 -2.40 1.48 -10.82
N LYS A 36 -2.12 2.17 -11.93
CA LYS A 36 -1.95 1.57 -13.27
C LYS A 36 -0.58 0.93 -13.48
N ASP A 37 0.43 1.41 -12.77
CA ASP A 37 1.80 0.93 -12.86
C ASP A 37 2.10 -0.16 -11.81
N LEU A 38 1.20 -0.32 -10.84
CA LEU A 38 1.29 -1.35 -9.82
C LEU A 38 0.83 -2.73 -10.30
N SER A 39 1.63 -3.74 -9.96
CA SER A 39 1.30 -5.15 -10.12
C SER A 39 1.01 -5.81 -8.77
N LEU A 40 0.01 -6.68 -8.74
CA LEU A 40 -0.25 -7.53 -7.58
C LEU A 40 0.46 -8.87 -7.70
N GLU A 41 1.24 -9.19 -6.68
CA GLU A 41 1.86 -10.50 -6.50
C GLU A 41 1.10 -11.30 -5.45
N ARG A 42 1.11 -12.64 -5.57
CA ARG A 42 0.58 -13.50 -4.53
C ARG A 42 1.72 -13.91 -3.60
N ILE A 43 1.57 -13.61 -2.32
CA ILE A 43 2.55 -13.94 -1.28
C ILE A 43 1.90 -14.76 -0.16
N GLN A 44 2.75 -15.39 0.65
CA GLN A 44 2.34 -16.08 1.87
C GLN A 44 3.11 -15.50 3.06
N CYS A 45 2.39 -14.91 4.02
CA CYS A 45 2.94 -14.39 5.25
C CYS A 45 3.33 -15.51 6.23
N VAL A 46 4.16 -15.17 7.22
CA VAL A 46 4.60 -16.12 8.26
C VAL A 46 3.42 -16.54 9.14
N ASP A 47 2.62 -15.57 9.56
CA ASP A 47 1.47 -15.74 10.44
C ASP A 47 0.14 -15.69 9.69
N LEU A 48 -0.94 -16.07 10.39
CA LEU A 48 -2.29 -15.93 9.86
C LEU A 48 -2.68 -14.45 9.80
N ASN A 49 -3.42 -14.08 8.77
CA ASN A 49 -3.92 -12.71 8.62
C ASN A 49 -4.94 -12.41 9.73
N ASP A 50 -4.69 -11.35 10.50
CA ASP A 50 -5.54 -10.90 11.61
C ASP A 50 -6.99 -10.61 11.18
N CYS A 51 -7.17 -10.22 9.91
CA CYS A 51 -8.47 -9.92 9.31
C CYS A 51 -9.50 -11.05 9.44
N CYS A 52 -9.07 -12.31 9.48
CA CYS A 52 -9.97 -13.47 9.51
C CYS A 52 -9.42 -14.71 10.22
N ASN A 53 -8.12 -14.73 10.55
CA ASN A 53 -7.42 -15.86 11.17
C ASN A 53 -7.58 -17.20 10.40
N LYS A 54 -7.71 -17.15 9.07
CA LYS A 54 -7.97 -18.33 8.22
C LYS A 54 -6.94 -18.58 7.12
N SER A 55 -6.20 -17.55 6.71
CA SER A 55 -5.24 -17.65 5.61
C SER A 55 -4.00 -16.84 5.92
N LYS A 56 -2.89 -17.27 5.33
CA LYS A 56 -1.61 -16.55 5.31
C LYS A 56 -1.37 -15.89 3.94
N GLU A 57 -2.23 -16.16 2.97
CA GLU A 57 -2.05 -15.71 1.59
C GLU A 57 -2.65 -14.32 1.37
N ASN A 58 -1.89 -13.47 0.68
CA ASN A 58 -2.29 -12.11 0.34
C ASN A 58 -1.95 -11.80 -1.12
N LEU A 59 -2.75 -10.94 -1.74
CA LEU A 59 -2.30 -10.14 -2.87
C LEU A 59 -1.50 -8.97 -2.30
N PHE A 60 -0.35 -8.70 -2.90
CA PHE A 60 0.62 -7.74 -2.40
C PHE A 60 1.08 -6.81 -3.51
N ALA A 61 1.17 -5.52 -3.20
CA ALA A 61 1.84 -4.52 -4.01
C ALA A 61 2.69 -3.63 -3.10
N GLU A 62 3.75 -3.06 -3.65
CA GLU A 62 4.59 -2.09 -2.96
C GLU A 62 4.91 -0.89 -3.85
N ILE A 63 4.98 0.29 -3.23
CA ILE A 63 5.48 1.51 -3.82
C ILE A 63 6.76 1.87 -3.06
N GLN A 64 7.89 1.81 -3.74
CA GLN A 64 9.18 2.21 -3.17
C GLN A 64 9.43 3.69 -3.41
N GLY A 65 9.60 4.44 -2.33
CA GLY A 65 9.98 5.84 -2.40
C GLY A 65 10.78 6.27 -1.19
N PHE A 66 10.82 7.58 -1.01
CA PHE A 66 11.53 8.27 0.04
C PHE A 66 10.72 9.48 0.49
N VAL A 67 10.94 9.92 1.72
CA VAL A 67 10.40 11.19 2.23
C VAL A 67 11.53 12.11 2.63
N ASP A 68 11.32 13.42 2.52
CA ASP A 68 12.25 14.41 3.05
C ASP A 68 11.84 14.91 4.45
N GLU A 69 12.61 15.85 4.99
CA GLU A 69 12.36 16.47 6.29
C GLU A 69 11.03 17.27 6.34
N GLU A 70 10.45 17.63 5.20
CA GLU A 70 9.17 18.33 5.09
C GLU A 70 7.97 17.37 4.92
N GLY A 71 8.25 16.07 4.80
CA GLY A 71 7.25 15.02 4.59
C GLY A 71 6.83 14.84 3.12
N GLU A 72 7.57 15.40 2.17
CA GLU A 72 7.28 15.26 0.75
C GLU A 72 7.75 13.88 0.25
N PHE A 73 6.83 13.12 -0.35
CA PHE A 73 7.10 11.80 -0.90
C PHE A 73 7.69 11.89 -2.32
N TYR A 74 8.75 11.15 -2.54
CA TYR A 74 9.45 11.02 -3.82
C TYR A 74 9.54 9.56 -4.23
N LEU A 75 9.17 9.25 -5.47
CA LEU A 75 9.42 7.91 -6.00
C LEU A 75 10.92 7.63 -6.06
N LYS A 76 11.27 6.35 -5.95
CA LYS A 76 12.67 5.91 -6.03
C LYS A 76 13.42 6.43 -7.25
N ASP A 77 12.73 6.59 -8.38
CA ASP A 77 13.35 7.12 -9.60
C ASP A 77 13.54 8.64 -9.57
N GLU A 78 12.66 9.38 -8.87
CA GLU A 78 12.75 10.83 -8.70
C GLU A 78 13.82 11.21 -7.67
N ALA A 79 13.95 10.41 -6.62
CA ALA A 79 14.92 10.59 -5.54
C ALA A 79 16.39 10.59 -6.01
N LYS A 80 16.69 10.03 -7.20
CA LYS A 80 18.05 9.94 -7.74
C LYS A 80 18.69 11.31 -7.99
N ASP A 81 17.89 12.31 -8.32
CA ASP A 81 18.36 13.65 -8.67
C ASP A 81 18.28 14.62 -7.47
N ILE A 82 17.78 14.16 -6.33
CA ILE A 82 17.59 14.94 -5.12
C ILE A 82 18.87 14.94 -4.27
N LYS A 83 19.31 16.13 -3.88
CA LYS A 83 20.55 16.33 -3.09
C LYS A 83 20.32 16.58 -1.60
N LYS A 84 19.06 16.63 -1.16
CA LYS A 84 18.70 16.73 0.27
C LYS A 84 18.67 15.33 0.90
N PRO A 85 18.79 15.24 2.24
CA PRO A 85 18.56 13.99 2.96
C PRO A 85 17.17 13.44 2.65
N LEU A 86 17.11 12.13 2.50
CA LEU A 86 15.90 11.38 2.18
C LEU A 86 15.88 10.12 3.05
N ASP A 87 14.76 9.88 3.72
CA ASP A 87 14.51 8.67 4.48
C ASP A 87 13.71 7.69 3.64
N LEU A 88 13.99 6.39 3.79
CA LEU A 88 13.29 5.35 3.05
C LEU A 88 11.81 5.38 3.43
N PHE A 89 10.92 5.31 2.45
CA PHE A 89 9.49 5.26 2.69
C PHE A 89 8.84 4.29 1.72
N VAL A 90 8.39 3.14 2.22
CA VAL A 90 7.77 2.10 1.37
C VAL A 90 6.33 1.88 1.80
N ILE A 91 5.41 2.14 0.88
CA ILE A 91 3.98 1.88 1.06
C ILE A 91 3.71 0.45 0.59
N ARG A 92 3.25 -0.41 1.49
CA ARG A 92 2.92 -1.80 1.20
C ARG A 92 1.43 -2.02 1.32
N ILE A 93 0.85 -2.68 0.34
CA ILE A 93 -0.59 -2.93 0.25
C ILE A 93 -0.81 -4.43 0.29
N TYR A 94 -1.59 -4.90 1.27
CA TYR A 94 -1.94 -6.30 1.41
C TYR A 94 -3.45 -6.48 1.28
N LYS A 95 -3.89 -7.45 0.49
CA LYS A 95 -5.30 -7.87 0.40
C LYS A 95 -5.44 -9.37 0.63
N CYS A 96 -6.15 -9.74 1.69
CA CYS A 96 -6.39 -11.12 2.06
C CYS A 96 -7.17 -11.85 0.96
N VAL A 97 -6.62 -12.98 0.48
CA VAL A 97 -7.27 -13.74 -0.59
C VAL A 97 -8.58 -14.39 -0.14
N SER A 98 -8.76 -14.63 1.16
CA SER A 98 -9.90 -15.35 1.72
C SER A 98 -11.09 -14.46 2.06
N CYS A 99 -10.89 -13.34 2.78
CA CYS A 99 -11.98 -12.46 3.19
C CYS A 99 -12.00 -11.10 2.49
N LYS A 100 -11.05 -10.82 1.59
CA LYS A 100 -10.95 -9.60 0.77
C LYS A 100 -10.68 -8.29 1.51
N LYS A 101 -10.64 -8.34 2.84
CA LYS A 101 -10.10 -7.26 3.66
C LYS A 101 -8.66 -6.93 3.26
N TRP A 102 -8.30 -5.66 3.38
CA TRP A 102 -6.99 -5.16 2.99
C TRP A 102 -6.47 -4.14 3.99
N MET A 103 -5.16 -3.89 3.95
CA MET A 103 -4.46 -2.98 4.85
C MET A 103 -3.28 -2.32 4.13
N ILE A 104 -2.81 -1.22 4.70
CA ILE A 104 -1.57 -0.56 4.32
C ILE A 104 -0.57 -0.75 5.47
N ASP A 105 0.66 -1.09 5.14
CA ASP A 105 1.81 -1.13 6.03
C ASP A 105 2.84 -0.14 5.48
N ILE A 106 3.37 0.72 6.33
CA ILE A 106 4.39 1.70 5.95
C ILE A 106 5.70 1.27 6.59
N LEU A 107 6.74 1.15 5.77
CA LEU A 107 8.11 0.94 6.24
C LEU A 107 8.90 2.24 6.11
N GLU A 108 9.30 2.77 7.25
CA GLU A 108 10.15 3.95 7.46
C GLU A 108 11.46 3.55 8.17
#